data_AF-A0A851QPJ7-F1
#
_entry.id   AF-A0A851QPJ7-F1
#
_cell.length_a   1.000
_cell.length_b   1.000
_cell.length_c   1.000
_cell.angle_alpha   90.00
_cell.angle_beta   90.00
_cell.angle_gamma   90.00
#
_symmetry.space_group_name_H-M   'P 1'
#
loop_
_entity.id
_entity.type
_entity.pdbx_description
1 polymer ?
#
loop_
_entity_poly.entity_id
_entity_poly.type
_entity_poly.pdbx_seq_one_letter_code
_entity_poly.pdbx_strand_id
1 'polypeptide(L)'
;LELAAICYALLFSQGSLNIITDSSYDANVAFCLESAYLKHVANHLLFTELRTLWSLINSQQHDFYMIHVLSHAGLPGPITEGNNYADITVMTGVVPNTFAQAKFSHNFFNQNAHSLHKQFQLTSSQAHVILLSCRSCGVATAPLEKATNP
;
A
#
# COMPACT_ATOMS: atom_id res chain seq x y z
N LEU A 1 -0.82 -5.32 1.85
CA LEU A 1 -0.69 -5.27 0.38
C LEU A 1 0.78 -5.23 -0.02
N GLU A 2 1.56 -4.33 0.56
CA GLU A 2 2.99 -4.16 0.25
C GLU A 2 3.85 -5.41 0.56
N LEU A 3 3.74 -6.01 1.77
CA LEU A 3 4.42 -7.28 2.07
C LEU A 3 4.05 -8.43 1.11
N ALA A 4 2.79 -8.49 0.67
CA ALA A 4 2.36 -9.48 -0.32
C ALA A 4 3.00 -9.22 -1.69
N ALA A 5 3.16 -7.95 -2.07
CA ALA A 5 3.86 -7.56 -3.30
C ALA A 5 5.33 -8.01 -3.27
N ILE A 6 6.00 -7.86 -2.12
CA ILE A 6 7.36 -8.35 -1.91
C ILE A 6 7.43 -9.88 -2.06
N CYS A 7 6.50 -10.61 -1.43
CA CYS A 7 6.41 -12.06 -1.59
C CYS A 7 6.26 -12.46 -3.08
N TYR A 8 5.40 -11.77 -3.84
CA TYR A 8 5.24 -12.04 -5.26
C TYR A 8 6.51 -11.74 -6.07
N ALA A 9 7.18 -10.63 -5.79
CA ALA A 9 8.43 -10.28 -6.47
C ALA A 9 9.52 -11.33 -6.24
N LEU A 10 9.68 -11.81 -5.01
CA LEU A 10 10.63 -12.87 -4.66
C LEU A 10 10.26 -14.19 -5.34
N LEU A 11 8.99 -14.61 -5.24
CA LEU A 11 8.52 -15.89 -5.77
C LEU A 11 8.69 -16.02 -7.30
N PHE A 12 8.48 -14.94 -8.04
CA PHE A 12 8.53 -14.95 -9.50
C PHE A 12 9.85 -14.47 -10.10
N SER A 13 10.80 -14.05 -9.26
CA SER A 13 12.14 -13.68 -9.72
C SER A 13 12.87 -14.89 -10.31
N GLN A 14 13.47 -14.71 -11.49
CA GLN A 14 14.30 -15.74 -12.16
C GLN A 14 15.81 -15.48 -12.02
N GLY A 15 16.20 -14.51 -11.19
CA GLY A 15 17.56 -14.03 -11.06
C GLY A 15 17.68 -13.00 -9.94
N SER A 16 18.78 -12.26 -9.91
CA SER A 16 18.97 -11.21 -8.91
C SER A 16 17.91 -10.12 -9.02
N LEU A 17 17.45 -9.63 -7.87
CA LEU A 17 16.29 -8.73 -7.78
C LEU A 17 16.59 -7.50 -6.93
N ASN A 18 16.25 -6.32 -7.44
CA ASN A 18 16.27 -5.09 -6.65
C ASN A 18 14.83 -4.66 -6.37
N ILE A 19 14.46 -4.61 -5.09
CA ILE A 19 13.15 -4.16 -4.62
C ILE A 19 13.29 -2.75 -4.08
N ILE A 20 12.49 -1.85 -4.63
CA ILE A 20 12.40 -0.46 -4.19
C ILE A 20 11.02 -0.31 -3.58
N THR A 21 10.96 0.00 -2.29
CA THR A 21 9.69 0.18 -1.56
C THR A 21 9.64 1.59 -0.99
N ASP A 22 8.45 2.18 -0.96
CA ASP A 22 8.20 3.43 -0.26
C ASP A 22 7.73 3.24 1.18
N SER A 23 7.66 1.99 1.62
CA SER A 23 7.29 1.59 2.97
C SER A 23 8.53 1.29 3.80
N SER A 24 8.87 2.25 4.66
CA SER A 24 9.98 2.08 5.62
C SER A 24 9.74 0.90 6.57
N TYR A 25 8.47 0.56 6.84
CA TYR A 25 8.11 -0.60 7.63
C TYR A 25 8.49 -1.89 6.91
N ASP A 26 8.09 -2.06 5.65
CA ASP A 26 8.38 -3.27 4.88
C ASP A 26 9.87 -3.47 4.65
N ALA A 27 10.62 -2.40 4.36
CA ALA A 27 12.06 -2.45 4.24
C ALA A 27 12.73 -2.96 5.53
N ASN A 28 12.30 -2.44 6.69
CA ASN A 28 12.82 -2.88 7.98
C ASN A 28 12.41 -4.32 8.31
N VAL A 29 11.18 -4.72 8.00
CA VAL A 29 10.72 -6.11 8.20
C VAL A 29 11.57 -7.08 7.38
N ALA A 30 11.75 -6.81 6.08
CA ALA A 30 12.57 -7.67 5.23
C ALA A 30 14.01 -7.78 5.72
N PHE A 31 14.61 -6.65 6.13
CA PHE A 31 15.95 -6.61 6.73
C PHE A 31 16.05 -7.46 8.00
N CYS A 32 15.06 -7.36 8.89
CA CYS A 32 15.07 -8.15 10.12
C CYS A 32 14.88 -9.66 9.85
N LEU A 33 14.06 -10.04 8.86
CA LEU A 33 13.68 -11.43 8.62
C LEU A 33 14.83 -12.32 8.12
N GLU A 34 15.85 -11.75 7.49
CA GLU A 34 17.03 -12.50 7.02
C GLU A 34 17.72 -13.27 8.16
N SER A 35 17.68 -12.74 9.39
CA SER A 35 18.31 -13.37 10.57
C SER A 35 17.32 -13.61 11.73
N ALA A 36 16.01 -13.52 11.48
CA ALA A 36 15.01 -13.64 12.53
C ALA A 36 14.58 -15.09 12.79
N TYR A 37 14.22 -15.37 14.04
CA TYR A 37 13.38 -16.50 14.41
C TYR A 37 11.94 -16.03 14.63
N LEU A 38 11.02 -16.52 13.82
CA LEU A 38 9.61 -16.15 13.91
C LEU A 38 8.91 -16.85 15.07
N LYS A 39 8.48 -16.06 16.06
CA LYS A 39 7.58 -16.55 17.12
C LYS A 39 6.13 -16.48 16.64
N HIS A 40 5.34 -17.49 16.98
CA HIS A 40 3.91 -17.49 16.72
C HIS A 40 3.22 -16.31 17.42
N VAL A 41 2.37 -15.58 16.68
CA VAL A 41 1.57 -14.46 17.19
C VAL A 41 0.08 -14.72 16.97
N ALA A 42 -0.77 -14.10 17.79
CA ALA A 42 -2.22 -14.32 17.75
C ALA A 42 -2.89 -13.83 16.45
N ASN A 43 -2.28 -12.87 15.76
CA ASN A 43 -2.75 -12.44 14.45
C ASN A 43 -2.29 -13.44 13.38
N HIS A 44 -3.15 -14.43 13.11
CA HIS A 44 -2.87 -15.50 12.16
C HIS A 44 -2.59 -15.01 10.74
N LEU A 45 -3.26 -13.94 10.28
CA LEU A 45 -3.05 -13.40 8.94
C LEU A 45 -1.65 -12.79 8.81
N LEU A 46 -1.29 -11.89 9.73
CA LEU A 46 0.03 -11.28 9.77
C LEU A 46 1.14 -12.33 9.96
N PHE A 47 0.93 -13.30 10.86
CA PHE A 47 1.89 -14.38 11.07
C PHE A 47 2.10 -15.23 9.81
N THR A 48 1.03 -15.51 9.08
CA THR A 48 1.11 -16.26 7.83
C THR A 48 1.88 -15.48 6.77
N GLU A 49 1.61 -14.19 6.60
CA GLU A 49 2.35 -13.34 5.66
C GLU A 49 3.84 -13.26 6.03
N LEU A 50 4.17 -13.00 7.30
CA LEU A 50 5.55 -12.91 7.77
C LEU A 50 6.30 -14.24 7.61
N ARG A 51 5.64 -15.37 7.89
CA ARG A 51 6.22 -16.71 7.69
C ARG A 51 6.47 -17.01 6.23
N THR A 52 5.55 -16.65 5.34
CA THR A 52 5.73 -16.79 3.89
C THR A 52 6.92 -15.97 3.43
N LEU A 53 6.98 -14.69 3.83
CA LEU A 53 8.07 -13.79 3.46
C LEU A 53 9.42 -14.32 3.97
N TRP A 54 9.49 -14.72 5.24
CA TRP A 54 10.68 -15.33 5.83
C TRP A 54 11.14 -16.57 5.07
N SER A 55 10.20 -17.46 4.72
CA SER A 55 10.53 -18.66 3.96
C SER A 55 11.09 -18.31 2.59
N LEU A 56 10.51 -17.33 1.90
CA LEU A 56 10.99 -16.90 0.58
C LEU A 56 12.40 -16.33 0.67
N ILE A 57 12.63 -15.38 1.57
CA ILE A 57 13.95 -14.76 1.81
C ILE A 57 15.02 -15.82 2.09
N ASN A 58 14.73 -16.76 2.99
CA ASN A 58 15.69 -17.79 3.40
C ASN A 58 15.87 -18.92 2.36
N SER A 59 14.96 -19.06 1.39
CA SER A 59 15.04 -20.05 0.32
C SER A 59 15.63 -19.50 -0.98
N GLN A 60 15.80 -18.17 -1.06
CA GLN A 60 16.16 -17.48 -2.27
C GLN A 60 17.56 -17.91 -2.75
N GLN A 61 17.66 -18.31 -4.01
CA GLN A 61 18.92 -18.78 -4.62
C GLN A 61 19.76 -17.67 -5.25
N HIS A 62 19.14 -16.51 -5.48
CA HIS A 62 19.77 -15.36 -6.13
C HIS A 62 19.77 -14.17 -5.18
N ASP A 63 20.83 -13.36 -5.24
CA ASP A 63 20.93 -12.15 -4.43
C ASP A 63 19.73 -11.23 -4.68
N PHE A 64 19.15 -10.69 -3.61
CA PHE A 64 18.20 -9.60 -3.72
C PHE A 64 18.62 -8.45 -2.82
N TYR A 65 18.32 -7.23 -3.26
CA TYR A 65 18.54 -6.02 -2.48
C TYR A 65 17.22 -5.31 -2.29
N MET A 66 16.94 -4.87 -1.07
CA MET A 66 15.77 -4.05 -0.78
C MET A 66 16.21 -2.69 -0.26
N ILE A 67 15.68 -1.63 -0.86
CA ILE A 67 15.90 -0.26 -0.42
C ILE A 67 14.56 0.45 -0.20
N HIS A 68 14.52 1.29 0.83
CA HIS A 68 13.41 2.18 1.07
C HIS A 68 13.66 3.54 0.40
N VAL A 69 12.66 4.08 -0.30
CA VAL A 69 12.70 5.42 -0.86
C VAL A 69 11.38 6.13 -0.63
N LEU A 70 11.40 7.31 0.00
CA LEU A 70 10.16 8.07 0.24
C LEU A 70 9.46 8.43 -1.08
N SER A 71 8.22 7.98 -1.25
CA SER A 71 7.38 8.28 -2.41
C SER A 71 7.13 9.78 -2.61
N HIS A 72 7.22 10.59 -1.55
CA HIS A 72 7.11 12.05 -1.62
C HIS A 72 8.45 12.80 -1.79
N ALA A 73 9.57 12.11 -1.93
CA ALA A 73 10.89 12.76 -2.06
C ALA A 73 11.12 13.47 -3.42
N GLY A 74 10.13 13.49 -4.31
CA GLY A 74 10.28 14.08 -5.65
C GLY A 74 11.22 13.28 -6.53
N LEU A 75 11.12 11.95 -6.49
CA LEU A 75 12.01 11.02 -7.18
C LEU A 75 11.84 11.11 -8.72
N PRO A 76 12.92 10.86 -9.47
CA PRO A 76 12.89 10.88 -10.93
C PRO A 76 11.94 9.83 -11.52
N GLY A 77 11.45 10.11 -12.73
CA GLY A 77 10.33 9.44 -13.40
C GLY A 77 10.21 7.93 -13.21
N PRO A 78 11.21 7.10 -13.55
CA PRO A 78 11.04 5.64 -13.55
C PRO A 78 10.69 5.02 -12.19
N ILE A 79 11.18 5.61 -11.10
CA ILE A 79 10.90 5.09 -9.74
C ILE A 79 9.46 5.42 -9.36
N THR A 80 9.05 6.67 -9.57
CA THR A 80 7.68 7.12 -9.29
C THR A 80 6.65 6.39 -10.17
N GLU A 81 6.96 6.20 -11.45
CA GLU A 81 6.13 5.44 -12.39
C GLU A 81 6.02 3.96 -11.98
N GLY A 82 7.14 3.34 -11.60
CA GLY A 82 7.18 1.97 -11.12
C GLY A 82 6.36 1.76 -9.84
N ASN A 83 6.46 2.67 -8.87
CA ASN A 83 5.68 2.62 -7.63
C ASN A 83 4.18 2.71 -7.93
N ASN A 84 3.78 3.70 -8.73
CA ASN A 84 2.38 3.85 -9.14
C ASN A 84 1.85 2.59 -9.85
N TYR A 85 2.66 1.98 -10.72
CA TYR A 85 2.28 0.75 -11.40
C TYR A 85 2.14 -0.44 -10.43
N ALA A 86 3.06 -0.57 -9.47
CA ALA A 86 3.00 -1.61 -8.44
C ALA A 86 1.75 -1.46 -7.57
N ASP A 87 1.46 -0.24 -7.09
CA ASP A 87 0.30 0.07 -6.28
C ASP A 87 -1.01 -0.30 -6.99
N ILE A 88 -1.15 0.11 -8.26
CA ILE A 88 -2.33 -0.22 -9.08
C ILE A 88 -2.43 -1.73 -9.29
N THR A 89 -1.34 -2.40 -9.61
CA THR A 89 -1.34 -3.84 -9.90
C THR A 89 -1.73 -4.65 -8.67
N VAL A 90 -1.17 -4.32 -7.51
CA VAL A 90 -1.49 -5.00 -6.25
C VAL A 90 -2.92 -4.70 -5.81
N MET A 91 -3.37 -3.45 -5.93
CA MET A 91 -4.75 -3.06 -5.62
C MET A 91 -5.76 -3.85 -6.45
N THR A 92 -5.52 -3.94 -7.76
CA THR A 92 -6.43 -4.61 -8.71
C THR A 92 -6.40 -6.14 -8.57
N GLY A 93 -5.25 -6.72 -8.22
CA GLY A 93 -5.11 -8.17 -8.04
C GLY A 93 -5.67 -8.70 -6.71
N VAL A 94 -5.68 -7.89 -5.65
CA VAL A 94 -6.07 -8.34 -4.30
C VAL A 94 -7.45 -7.83 -3.88
N VAL A 95 -7.84 -6.63 -4.29
CA VAL A 95 -9.11 -6.02 -3.86
C VAL A 95 -10.15 -6.18 -4.98
N PRO A 96 -11.29 -6.86 -4.71
CA PRO A 96 -12.29 -7.12 -5.73
C PRO A 96 -13.06 -5.85 -6.07
N ASN A 97 -13.42 -5.71 -7.35
CA ASN A 97 -14.24 -4.64 -7.92
C ASN A 97 -13.78 -3.18 -7.65
N THR A 98 -14.20 -2.29 -8.53
CA THR A 98 -13.74 -0.89 -8.51
C THR A 98 -14.20 -0.12 -7.26
N PHE A 99 -15.37 -0.44 -6.71
CA PHE A 99 -15.89 0.26 -5.53
C PHE A 99 -15.14 -0.13 -4.25
N ALA A 100 -14.83 -1.42 -4.06
CA ALA A 100 -14.03 -1.86 -2.92
C ALA A 100 -12.58 -1.39 -3.02
N GLN A 101 -12.00 -1.35 -4.24
CA GLN A 101 -10.69 -0.74 -4.49
C GLN A 101 -10.68 0.75 -4.10
N ALA A 102 -11.69 1.51 -4.52
CA ALA A 102 -11.81 2.93 -4.17
C ALA A 102 -11.96 3.14 -2.65
N LYS A 103 -12.75 2.29 -1.98
CA LYS A 103 -12.90 2.35 -0.51
C LYS A 103 -11.60 2.03 0.21
N PHE A 104 -10.85 1.04 -0.25
CA PHE A 104 -9.53 0.70 0.28
C PHE A 104 -8.55 1.86 0.08
N SER A 105 -8.47 2.39 -1.15
CA SER A 105 -7.62 3.54 -1.50
C SER A 105 -7.93 4.77 -0.65
N HIS A 106 -9.22 5.08 -0.44
CA HIS A 106 -9.63 6.18 0.44
C HIS A 106 -9.16 5.97 1.89
N ASN A 107 -9.32 4.77 2.45
CA ASN A 107 -8.90 4.50 3.82
C ASN A 107 -7.39 4.65 4.03
N PHE A 108 -6.61 4.41 2.97
CA PHE A 108 -5.15 4.50 3.02
C PHE A 108 -4.65 5.92 2.75
N PHE A 109 -5.12 6.55 1.68
CA PHE A 109 -4.63 7.84 1.19
C PHE A 109 -5.51 9.05 1.59
N ASN A 110 -6.63 8.84 2.28
CA ASN A 110 -7.62 9.87 2.66
C ASN A 110 -8.07 10.76 1.49
N GLN A 111 -8.25 10.15 0.31
CA GLN A 111 -8.60 10.88 -0.92
C GLN A 111 -9.99 11.52 -0.86
N ASN A 112 -10.15 12.72 -1.41
CA ASN A 112 -11.46 13.37 -1.50
C ASN A 112 -12.35 12.75 -2.60
N ALA A 113 -13.63 13.13 -2.63
CA ALA A 113 -14.64 12.57 -3.54
C ALA A 113 -14.27 12.79 -5.03
N HIS A 114 -13.70 13.96 -5.34
CA HIS A 114 -13.30 14.29 -6.70
C HIS A 114 -12.17 13.37 -7.19
N SER A 115 -11.15 13.14 -6.35
CA SER A 115 -10.06 12.22 -6.66
C SER A 115 -10.57 10.79 -6.86
N LEU A 116 -11.47 10.30 -5.99
CA LEU A 116 -12.07 8.97 -6.13
C LEU A 116 -12.91 8.82 -7.40
N HIS A 117 -13.74 9.82 -7.72
CA HIS A 117 -14.53 9.88 -8.95
C HIS A 117 -13.63 9.75 -10.18
N LYS A 118 -12.56 10.53 -10.25
CA LYS A 118 -11.64 10.56 -11.39
C LYS A 118 -10.80 9.30 -11.51
N GLN A 119 -10.24 8.82 -10.40
CA GLN A 119 -9.29 7.70 -10.41
C GLN A 119 -9.99 6.35 -10.64
N PHE A 120 -11.17 6.15 -10.04
CA PHE A 120 -11.89 4.88 -10.07
C PHE A 120 -13.13 4.92 -10.98
N GLN A 121 -13.36 6.01 -11.71
CA GLN A 121 -14.52 6.17 -12.60
C GLN A 121 -15.87 5.90 -11.91
N LEU A 122 -15.94 6.20 -10.60
CA LEU A 122 -17.16 6.05 -9.81
C LEU A 122 -18.17 7.14 -10.15
N THR A 123 -19.45 6.97 -9.84
CA THR A 123 -20.38 8.11 -9.83
C THR A 123 -20.11 9.04 -8.65
N SER A 124 -20.50 10.31 -8.75
CA SER A 124 -20.37 11.27 -7.63
C SER A 124 -21.05 10.76 -6.35
N SER A 125 -22.24 10.15 -6.48
CA SER A 125 -22.95 9.51 -5.36
C SER A 125 -22.12 8.41 -4.69
N GLN A 126 -21.53 7.51 -5.47
CA GLN A 126 -20.67 6.43 -4.94
C GLN A 126 -19.43 6.98 -4.20
N ALA A 127 -18.77 8.01 -4.74
CA ALA A 127 -17.63 8.64 -4.10
C ALA A 127 -18.03 9.30 -2.75
N HIS A 128 -19.19 9.94 -2.69
CA HIS A 128 -19.72 10.50 -1.44
C HIS A 128 -20.08 9.43 -0.41
N VAL A 129 -20.64 8.29 -0.83
CA VAL A 129 -20.91 7.16 0.08
C VAL A 129 -19.63 6.65 0.75
N ILE A 130 -18.51 6.60 0.03
CA ILE A 130 -17.22 6.18 0.60
C ILE A 130 -16.77 7.15 1.70
N LEU A 131 -16.84 8.46 1.46
CA LEU A 131 -16.50 9.49 2.44
C LEU A 131 -17.41 9.47 3.68
N LEU A 132 -18.72 9.37 3.47
CA LEU A 132 -19.70 9.30 4.57
C LEU A 132 -19.53 8.05 5.43
N SER A 133 -19.03 6.96 4.84
CA SER A 133 -18.70 5.73 5.56
C SER A 133 -17.37 5.80 6.31
N CYS A 134 -16.55 6.83 6.07
CA CYS A 134 -15.24 7.01 6.70
C CYS A 134 -15.37 7.75 8.03
N ARG A 135 -15.02 7.06 9.13
CA ARG A 135 -15.08 7.64 10.49
C ARG A 135 -14.14 8.84 10.65
N SER A 136 -12.99 8.83 9.98
CA SER A 136 -12.00 9.90 10.05
C SER A 136 -12.46 11.16 9.31
N CYS A 137 -13.20 11.01 8.21
CA CYS A 137 -13.71 12.13 7.42
C CYS A 137 -14.88 12.87 8.08
N GLY A 138 -15.71 12.17 8.87
CA GLY A 138 -16.83 12.77 9.59
C GLY A 138 -16.44 13.76 10.70
N VAL A 139 -15.18 13.74 11.16
CA VAL A 139 -14.67 14.69 12.17
C VAL A 139 -14.32 16.04 11.52
N ALA A 140 -14.11 16.09 10.20
CA ALA A 140 -13.71 17.31 9.48
C ALA A 140 -14.88 18.22 9.08
N THR A 141 -16.12 17.90 9.47
CA THR A 141 -17.31 18.73 9.24
C THR A 141 -17.73 19.48 10.50
N ALA A 142 -16.79 20.01 11.27
CA ALA A 142 -17.09 21.24 12.01
C ALA A 142 -17.14 22.35 10.94
N PRO A 143 -18.24 23.13 10.83
CA PRO A 143 -18.32 24.16 9.83
C PRO A 143 -17.19 25.16 10.07
N LEU A 144 -16.42 25.49 9.02
CA LEU A 144 -15.65 26.73 9.01
C LEU A 144 -16.67 27.84 9.31
N GLU A 145 -16.61 28.40 10.51
CA GLU A 145 -17.28 29.66 10.78
C GLU A 145 -16.83 30.62 9.68
N LYS A 146 -17.81 31.17 8.97
CA LYS A 146 -17.61 32.29 8.07
C LYS A 146 -16.91 33.38 8.88
N ALA A 147 -15.59 33.47 8.76
CA ALA A 147 -14.86 34.68 9.02
C ALA A 147 -15.35 35.70 7.99
N THR A 148 -16.40 36.43 8.37
CA THR A 148 -16.78 37.68 7.74
C THR A 148 -15.69 38.66 8.14
N ASN A 149 -14.97 39.21 7.17
CA ASN A 149 -14.12 40.37 7.39
C ASN A 149 -14.80 41.58 6.71
N PRO A 150 -14.70 42.78 7.31
CA PRO A 150 -15.45 43.99 6.97
C PRO A 150 -15.00 44.67 5.67
#